data_AF-A0A520GVH9-F1
#
_entry.id   AF-A0A520GVH9-F1
#
_cell.length_a   1.000
_cell.length_b   1.000
_cell.length_c   1.000
_cell.angle_alpha   90.00
_cell.angle_beta   90.00
_cell.angle_gamma   90.00
#
_symmetry.space_group_name_H-M   'P 1'
#
loop_
_entity.id
_entity.type
_entity.pdbx_description
1 polymer ?
#
loop_
_entity_poly.entity_id
_entity_poly.type
_entity_poly.pdbx_seq_one_letter_code
_entity_poly.pdbx_strand_id
1 'polypeptide(L)' 'IKQNKPIVIPVVINGFWRAFNKTGLKFRKKGVILSVRFKAPLEIDYDAKSEVILAQLMDAIEQSKEYMMLGRHHHPVQE' A
#
# COMPACT_ATOMS: atom_id res chain seq x y z
N ILE A 1 -5.98 1.35 -15.57
CA ILE A 1 -6.69 0.10 -15.17
C ILE A 1 -8.09 -0.04 -15.74
N LYS A 2 -8.83 1.06 -15.98
CA LYS A 2 -10.21 1.02 -16.53
C LYS A 2 -10.34 0.27 -17.86
N GLN A 3 -9.39 0.46 -18.79
CA GLN A 3 -9.42 -0.21 -20.10
C GLN A 3 -9.30 -1.74 -19.98
N ASN A 4 -8.38 -2.23 -19.16
CA ASN A 4 -8.03 -3.64 -19.11
C ASN A 4 -8.84 -4.43 -18.06
N LYS A 5 -9.61 -3.74 -17.20
CA LYS A 5 -10.40 -4.30 -16.09
C LYS A 5 -9.72 -5.50 -15.38
N PRO A 6 -8.46 -5.37 -14.92
CA PRO A 6 -7.69 -6.50 -14.40
C PRO A 6 -8.05 -6.82 -12.95
N ILE A 7 -7.82 -8.06 -12.49
CA ILE A 7 -7.86 -8.36 -11.05
C ILE A 7 -6.77 -7.54 -10.33
N VAL A 8 -7.16 -6.76 -9.32
CA VAL A 8 -6.23 -5.93 -8.55
C VAL A 8 -6.06 -6.51 -7.15
N ILE A 9 -4.82 -6.87 -6.80
CA ILE A 9 -4.45 -7.38 -5.47
C ILE A 9 -3.60 -6.31 -4.76
N PRO A 10 -4.10 -5.69 -3.68
CA PRO A 10 -3.34 -4.69 -2.93
C PRO A 10 -2.21 -5.34 -2.14
N VAL A 11 -1.07 -4.64 -2.07
CA VAL A 11 0.11 -5.07 -1.31
C VAL A 11 0.60 -3.94 -0.43
N VAL A 12 0.73 -4.20 0.87
CA VAL A 12 1.28 -3.26 1.85
C VAL A 12 2.72 -3.69 2.17
N ILE A 13 3.67 -2.77 1.98
CA ILE A 13 5.10 -3.03 2.12
C ILE A 13 5.70 -2.08 3.16
N ASN A 14 6.39 -2.63 4.17
CA ASN A 14 7.03 -1.84 5.23
C ASN A 14 8.51 -2.17 5.39
N GLY A 15 9.29 -1.18 5.83
CA GLY A 15 10.71 -1.32 6.15
C GLY A 15 11.67 -1.17 4.96
N PHE A 16 11.23 -1.40 3.73
CA PHE A 16 12.10 -1.38 2.54
C PHE A 16 12.79 -0.03 2.31
N TRP A 17 12.09 1.10 2.44
CA TRP A 17 12.68 2.43 2.25
C TRP A 17 13.74 2.80 3.29
N ARG A 18 13.64 2.19 4.49
CA ARG A 18 14.63 2.34 5.58
C ARG A 18 15.83 1.43 5.35
N ALA A 19 15.58 0.22 4.83
CA ALA A 19 16.58 -0.80 4.61
C ALA A 19 17.45 -0.52 3.37
N PHE A 20 16.86 0.01 2.29
CA PHE A 20 17.52 0.17 0.98
C PHE A 20 17.52 1.61 0.47
N ASN A 21 18.45 1.89 -0.44
CA ASN A 21 18.44 3.13 -1.22
C ASN A 21 17.30 3.14 -2.26
N LYS A 22 17.06 4.29 -2.92
CA LYS A 22 15.98 4.43 -3.91
C LYS A 22 16.07 3.42 -5.06
N THR A 23 17.27 2.94 -5.40
CA THR A 23 17.47 1.90 -6.43
C THR A 23 17.31 0.47 -5.92
N GLY A 24 17.21 0.26 -4.61
CA GLY A 24 17.15 -1.08 -4.00
C GLY A 24 18.48 -1.82 -3.94
N LEU A 25 19.53 -1.35 -4.64
CA LEU A 25 20.77 -2.10 -4.85
C LEU A 25 21.72 -2.08 -3.65
N LYS A 26 21.58 -1.09 -2.75
CA LYS A 26 22.47 -0.94 -1.59
C LYS A 26 21.66 -0.80 -0.30
N PHE A 27 22.18 -1.40 0.76
CA PHE A 27 21.64 -1.21 2.10
C PHE A 27 21.92 0.21 2.62
N ARG A 28 20.89 0.86 3.16
CA ARG A 28 20.99 2.07 3.97
C ARG A 28 21.09 1.74 5.46
N LYS A 29 20.29 0.78 5.94
CA LYS A 29 20.28 0.34 7.34
C LYS A 29 20.05 -1.15 7.44
N LYS A 30 20.89 -1.84 8.21
CA LYS A 30 20.76 -3.27 8.52
C LYS A 30 19.89 -3.49 9.76
N GLY A 31 19.34 -4.70 9.90
CA GLY A 31 18.46 -5.07 11.01
C GLY A 31 17.08 -4.42 10.97
N VAL A 32 16.64 -3.94 9.80
CA VAL A 32 15.27 -3.44 9.60
C VAL A 32 14.38 -4.63 9.27
N ILE A 33 13.29 -4.80 10.03
CA ILE A 33 12.26 -5.79 9.71
C ILE A 33 11.57 -5.36 8.41
N LEU A 34 11.57 -6.27 7.44
CA LEU A 34 10.88 -6.11 6.17
C LEU A 34 9.59 -6.92 6.23
N SER A 35 8.46 -6.31 5.89
CA SER A 35 7.18 -7.01 5.84
C SER A 35 6.44 -6.69 4.55
N VAL A 36 5.75 -7.71 4.04
CA VAL A 36 4.89 -7.62 2.86
C VAL A 36 3.58 -8.32 3.20
N ARG A 37 2.45 -7.63 3.04
CA ARG A 37 1.11 -8.18 3.25
C ARG A 37 0.30 -8.05 1.98
N PHE A 38 -0.13 -9.20 1.45
CA PHE A 38 -1.07 -9.29 0.34
C PHE A 38 -2.49 -9.27 0.91
N LYS A 39 -3.35 -8.42 0.35
CA LYS A 39 -4.77 -8.39 0.70
C LYS A 39 -5.59 -9.18 -0.31
N ALA A 40 -6.87 -9.40 0.00
CA ALA A 40 -7.80 -9.98 -0.95
C ALA A 40 -7.92 -9.11 -2.22
N PRO A 41 -8.28 -9.71 -3.38
CA PRO A 41 -8.58 -8.95 -4.59
C PRO A 41 -9.63 -7.87 -4.34
N LEU A 42 -9.46 -6.69 -4.93
CA LEU A 42 -10.44 -5.62 -4.86
C LEU A 42 -11.58 -5.86 -5.85
N GLU A 43 -12.79 -5.65 -5.36
CA GLU A 43 -13.96 -5.48 -6.21
C GLU A 43 -14.02 -4.01 -6.67
N ILE A 44 -13.64 -3.77 -7.92
CA ILE A 44 -13.57 -2.42 -8.50
C ILE A 44 -14.70 -2.25 -9.52
N ASP A 45 -15.52 -1.24 -9.33
CA ASP A 45 -16.39 -0.72 -10.39
C ASP A 45 -15.54 0.10 -11.38
N TYR A 46 -15.22 -0.50 -12.53
CA TYR A 46 -14.41 0.14 -13.57
C TYR A 46 -15.15 1.21 -14.36
N ASP A 47 -16.46 1.36 -14.21
CA ASP A 47 -17.25 2.37 -14.91
C ASP A 47 -17.36 3.66 -14.07
N ALA A 48 -17.07 3.58 -12.77
CA ALA A 48 -16.96 4.72 -11.86
C ALA A 48 -15.91 5.77 -12.30
N LYS A 49 -16.02 6.97 -11.73
CA LYS A 49 -15.05 8.06 -11.95
C LYS A 49 -13.65 7.66 -11.47
N SER A 50 -12.62 8.12 -12.17
CA SER A 50 -11.21 7.76 -11.88
C SER A 50 -10.79 8.13 -10.46
N GLU A 51 -11.32 9.22 -9.92
CA GLU A 51 -11.05 9.72 -8.57
C GLU A 51 -11.58 8.74 -7.51
N VAL A 52 -12.72 8.10 -7.75
CA VAL A 52 -13.32 7.11 -6.85
C VAL A 52 -12.47 5.85 -6.82
N ILE A 53 -12.08 5.36 -8.00
CA ILE A 53 -11.20 4.20 -8.14
C ILE A 53 -9.85 4.46 -7.47
N LEU A 54 -9.28 5.66 -7.65
CA LEU A 54 -8.04 6.06 -6.99
C LEU A 54 -8.18 6.09 -5.47
N ALA A 55 -9.27 6.65 -4.94
CA ALA A 55 -9.52 6.68 -3.50
C ALA A 55 -9.62 5.25 -2.92
N GLN A 56 -10.35 4.36 -3.58
CA GLN A 56 -10.46 2.95 -3.19
C GLN A 56 -9.08 2.25 -3.18
N LEU A 57 -8.26 2.47 -4.21
CA LEU A 57 -6.90 1.93 -4.28
C LEU A 57 -6.02 2.44 -3.14
N MET A 58 -6.04 3.76 -2.90
CA MET A 58 -5.25 4.40 -1.85
C MET A 58 -5.62 3.86 -0.47
N ASP A 59 -6.91 3.66 -0.20
CA ASP A 59 -7.37 3.08 1.04
C ASP A 59 -6.94 1.61 1.20
N ALA A 60 -7.08 0.82 0.13
CA ALA A 60 -6.69 -0.58 0.12
C ALA A 60 -5.20 -0.80 0.42
N ILE A 61 -4.32 0.11 -0.02
CA ILE A 61 -2.88 0.06 0.29
C ILE A 61 -2.49 0.85 1.56
N GLU A 62 -3.46 1.31 2.35
CA GLU A 62 -3.26 2.04 3.62
C GLU A 62 -2.51 3.37 3.42
N GLN A 63 -2.81 4.08 2.33
CA GLN A 63 -2.23 5.38 1.98
C GLN A 63 -3.30 6.47 1.84
N SER A 64 -4.54 6.20 2.25
CA SER A 64 -5.57 7.24 2.34
C SER A 64 -5.17 8.26 3.42
N LYS A 65 -5.80 9.45 3.38
CA LYS A 65 -5.51 10.52 4.35
C LYS A 65 -5.72 10.05 5.80
N GLU A 66 -6.69 9.17 6.02
CA GLU A 66 -6.99 8.59 7.33
C GLU A 66 -5.80 7.79 7.86
N TYR A 67 -5.21 6.91 7.05
CA TYR A 67 -3.99 6.19 7.41
C TYR A 67 -2.78 7.09 7.62
N MET A 68 -2.65 8.19 6.86
CA MET A 68 -1.54 9.13 7.03
C MET A 68 -1.69 10.05 8.25
N MET A 69 -2.91 10.33 8.69
CA MET A 69 -3.18 11.12 9.90
C MET A 69 -2.98 10.32 11.19
N LEU A 70 -3.05 8.99 11.12
CA LEU A 70 -2.68 8.09 12.22
C LEU A 70 -1.15 8.14 12.40
N GLY A 71 -0.68 8.95 13.35
CA GLY A 71 0.74 9.01 13.73
C GLY A 71 1.27 7.64 14.19
N ARG A 72 2.60 7.50 14.38
CA ARG A 72 3.32 6.25 14.71
C ARG A 72 2.76 5.39 15.87
N HIS A 73 1.85 5.92 16.68
CA HIS A 73 1.21 5.24 17.82
C HIS A 73 -0.20 4.70 17.53
N HIS A 74 -0.74 4.94 16.33
CA HIS A 74 -2.11 4.58 15.96
C HIS A 74 -2.20 3.53 14.86
N HIS A 75 -1.08 2.94 14.42
CA HIS A 75 -1.19 1.70 13.65
C HIS A 75 -1.82 0.65 14.57
N PRO A 76 -3.03 0.15 14.26
CA PRO A 76 -3.62 -0.89 15.09
C PRO A 76 -2.68 -2.09 15.02
N VAL A 77 -2.36 -2.66 16.17
CA VAL A 77 -1.80 -4.02 16.20
C VAL A 77 -2.89 -4.90 15.61
N GLN A 78 -2.67 -5.39 14.39
CA GLN A 78 -3.57 -6.32 13.72
C GLN A 78 -2.91 -7.68 13.79
N GLU A 79 -3.64 -8.63 14.38
CA GLU A 79 -3.32 -10.07 14.46
C GLU A 79 -3.02 -10.69 13.09
#